data_AF-A0A2Z6MU17-F1
#
_entry.id   AF-A0A2Z6MU17-F1
#
_cell.length_a   1.000
_cell.length_b   1.000
_cell.length_c   1.000
_cell.angle_alpha   90.00
_cell.angle_beta   90.00
_cell.angle_gamma   90.00
#
_symmetry.space_group_name_H-M   'P 1'
#
loop_
_entity.id
_entity.type
_entity.pdbx_description
1 polymer ?
#
loop_
_entity_poly.entity_id
_entity_poly.type
_entity_poly.pdbx_seq_one_letter_code
_entity_poly.pdbx_strand_id
1 'polypeptide(L)'
;MKVQVNELKKFVIEAEAEPNFWFLPFHSGCYNRLLGSLTKLVDVLHFGARALKTLQQEFQRSDNFVNEEVNMLQSELANVREIICSSIKGLEEISKMKSFKFVEKEIENKKKNMSCDVEMGKSKEDDTWLSGLGDDGIREIIENFLHRSRDVVEKLYSDEGEKELKSEVVLSLSVVGFCLSVCMQGTKEIEDAMRELVQWENPSSNV
;
A
#
# COMPACT_ATOMS: atom_id res chain seq x y z
N MET A 1 13.44 7.70 -3.34
CA MET A 1 13.05 6.28 -3.21
C MET A 1 13.88 5.37 -4.12
N LYS A 2 13.93 5.60 -5.44
CA LYS A 2 14.71 4.75 -6.37
C LYS A 2 16.20 4.63 -6.00
N VAL A 3 16.83 5.72 -5.55
CA VAL A 3 18.23 5.71 -5.08
C VAL A 3 18.39 4.80 -3.87
N GLN A 4 17.55 4.97 -2.85
CA GLN A 4 17.60 4.16 -1.62
C GLN A 4 17.36 2.67 -1.89
N VAL A 5 16.41 2.33 -2.76
CA VAL A 5 16.16 0.93 -3.17
C VAL A 5 17.35 0.34 -3.90
N ASN A 6 18.03 1.12 -4.75
CA ASN A 6 19.24 0.68 -5.44
C ASN A 6 20.43 0.50 -4.48
N GLU A 7 20.56 1.35 -3.46
CA GLU A 7 21.57 1.19 -2.41
C GLU A 7 21.32 -0.07 -1.60
N LEU A 8 20.08 -0.32 -1.17
CA LEU A 8 19.71 -1.57 -0.49
C LEU A 8 20.04 -2.79 -1.36
N LYS A 9 19.69 -2.76 -2.64
CA LYS A 9 20.03 -3.82 -3.60
C LYS A 9 21.53 -4.10 -3.63
N LYS A 10 22.36 -3.06 -3.64
CA LYS A 10 23.81 -3.19 -3.62
C LYS A 10 24.27 -3.89 -2.34
N PHE A 11 23.78 -3.48 -1.17
CA PHE A 11 24.14 -4.12 0.10
C PHE A 11 23.75 -5.59 0.17
N VAL A 12 22.57 -5.95 -0.35
CA VAL A 12 22.11 -7.35 -0.40
C VAL A 12 23.05 -8.20 -1.27
N ILE A 13 23.42 -7.70 -2.46
CA ILE A 13 24.34 -8.41 -3.37
C ILE A 13 25.72 -8.59 -2.73
N GLU A 14 26.24 -7.56 -2.08
CA GLU A 14 27.53 -7.64 -1.37
C GLU A 14 27.48 -8.66 -0.22
N ALA A 15 26.40 -8.65 0.57
CA ALA A 15 26.23 -9.59 1.67
C ALA A 15 26.08 -11.05 1.20
N GLU A 16 25.41 -11.29 0.06
CA GLU A 16 25.32 -12.61 -0.57
C GLU A 16 26.66 -13.11 -1.13
N ALA A 17 27.49 -12.20 -1.63
CA ALA A 17 28.80 -12.55 -2.21
C ALA A 17 29.83 -12.96 -1.15
N GLU A 18 29.70 -12.48 0.10
CA GLU A 18 30.64 -12.73 1.18
C GLU A 18 29.97 -13.39 2.42
N PRO A 19 29.40 -14.60 2.30
CA PRO A 19 28.66 -15.25 3.39
C PRO A 19 29.54 -15.55 4.63
N ASN A 20 30.85 -15.69 4.44
CA ASN A 20 31.81 -15.99 5.52
C ASN A 20 32.28 -14.74 6.30
N PHE A 21 31.91 -13.53 5.86
CA PHE A 21 32.26 -12.30 6.57
C PHE A 21 31.34 -12.05 7.78
N TRP A 22 30.16 -12.65 7.76
CA TRP A 22 29.13 -12.42 8.76
C TRP A 22 29.22 -13.48 9.87
N PHE A 23 29.29 -13.03 11.12
CA PHE A 23 29.27 -13.92 12.30
C PHE A 23 27.95 -14.71 12.45
N LEU A 24 26.92 -14.35 11.66
CA LEU A 24 25.63 -15.02 11.55
C LEU A 24 25.25 -15.18 10.07
N PRO A 25 24.51 -16.23 9.67
CA PRO A 25 24.03 -16.40 8.30
C PRO A 25 23.23 -15.17 7.84
N PHE A 26 23.60 -14.60 6.69
CA PHE A 26 22.81 -13.53 6.08
C PHE A 26 21.50 -14.11 5.50
N HIS A 27 20.36 -13.67 6.01
CA HIS A 27 19.04 -14.13 5.58
C HIS A 27 18.57 -13.44 4.28
N SER A 28 19.28 -13.73 3.19
CA SER A 28 19.07 -13.05 1.91
C SER A 28 17.65 -13.20 1.36
N GLY A 29 16.95 -14.31 1.65
CA GLY A 29 15.57 -14.52 1.23
C GLY A 29 14.61 -13.41 1.69
N CYS A 30 14.72 -12.95 2.94
CA CYS A 30 13.87 -11.90 3.49
C CYS A 30 14.16 -10.55 2.85
N TYR A 31 15.44 -10.21 2.74
CA TYR A 31 15.89 -8.97 2.11
C TYR A 31 15.55 -8.91 0.63
N ASN A 32 15.63 -10.03 -0.10
CA ASN A 32 15.24 -10.11 -1.51
C ASN A 32 13.72 -9.94 -1.70
N ARG A 33 12.89 -10.49 -0.81
CA ARG A 33 11.44 -10.23 -0.84
C ARG A 33 11.14 -8.75 -0.57
N LEU A 34 11.72 -8.18 0.48
CA LEU A 34 11.60 -6.76 0.81
C LEU A 34 12.00 -5.87 -0.37
N LEU A 35 13.15 -6.17 -0.99
CA LEU A 35 13.66 -5.45 -2.14
C LEU A 35 12.74 -5.57 -3.37
N GLY A 36 12.20 -6.77 -3.61
CA GLY A 36 11.23 -7.03 -4.68
C GLY A 36 9.99 -6.16 -4.54
N SER A 37 9.38 -6.15 -3.35
CA SER A 37 8.19 -5.33 -3.07
C SER A 37 8.49 -3.84 -3.17
N LEU A 38 9.61 -3.35 -2.59
CA LEU A 38 10.01 -1.94 -2.69
C LEU A 38 10.26 -1.49 -4.13
N THR A 39 10.91 -2.32 -4.96
CA THR A 39 11.15 -2.02 -6.38
C THR A 39 9.84 -1.89 -7.13
N LYS A 40 8.91 -2.84 -6.92
CA LYS A 40 7.57 -2.82 -7.52
C LYS A 40 6.79 -1.56 -7.15
N LEU A 41 6.84 -1.15 -5.89
CA LEU A 41 6.20 0.08 -5.42
C LEU A 41 6.78 1.34 -6.07
N VAL A 42 8.11 1.43 -6.24
CA VAL A 42 8.76 2.56 -6.94
C VAL A 42 8.20 2.74 -8.35
N ASP A 43 8.08 1.65 -9.10
CA ASP A 43 7.61 1.70 -10.48
C ASP A 43 6.11 2.03 -10.55
N VAL A 44 5.29 1.41 -9.68
CA VAL A 44 3.84 1.63 -9.66
C VAL A 44 3.46 3.03 -9.21
N LEU A 45 4.15 3.59 -8.21
CA LEU A 45 3.87 4.96 -7.76
C LEU A 45 4.11 6.00 -8.87
N HIS A 46 5.05 5.75 -9.78
CA HIS A 46 5.26 6.60 -10.94
C HIS A 46 4.05 6.56 -11.90
N PHE A 47 3.53 5.37 -12.20
CA PHE A 47 2.35 5.22 -13.05
C PHE A 47 1.09 5.83 -12.41
N GLY A 48 0.87 5.57 -11.12
CA GLY A 48 -0.26 6.11 -10.37
C GLY A 48 -0.26 7.64 -10.34
N ALA A 49 0.89 8.26 -10.09
CA ALA A 49 1.01 9.72 -10.12
C ALA A 49 0.67 10.33 -11.49
N ARG A 50 1.09 9.67 -12.58
CA ARG A 50 0.76 10.10 -13.94
C ARG A 50 -0.73 9.96 -14.24
N ALA A 51 -1.35 8.85 -13.85
CA ALA A 51 -2.77 8.61 -14.05
C ALA A 51 -3.64 9.60 -13.25
N LEU A 52 -3.29 9.85 -11.98
CA LEU A 52 -3.99 10.85 -11.15
C LEU A 52 -3.88 12.25 -11.73
N LYS A 53 -2.70 12.64 -12.24
CA LYS A 53 -2.53 13.93 -12.92
C LYS A 53 -3.41 14.05 -14.16
N THR A 54 -3.52 12.97 -14.93
CA THR A 54 -4.36 12.93 -16.13
C THR A 54 -5.82 13.10 -15.74
N LEU A 55 -6.32 12.34 -14.76
CA LEU A 55 -7.69 12.48 -14.24
C LEU A 55 -7.97 13.88 -13.74
N GLN A 56 -7.03 14.51 -13.02
CA GLN A 56 -7.19 15.88 -12.55
C GLN A 56 -7.36 16.86 -13.72
N GLN A 57 -6.61 16.68 -14.81
CA GLN A 57 -6.72 17.53 -16.00
C GLN A 57 -8.07 17.33 -16.69
N GLU A 58 -8.52 16.09 -16.82
CA GLU A 58 -9.80 15.79 -17.47
C GLU A 58 -11.01 16.25 -16.66
N PHE A 59 -10.96 16.11 -15.34
CA PHE A 59 -12.00 16.63 -14.44
C PHE A 59 -12.05 18.15 -14.42
N GLN A 60 -10.95 18.85 -14.69
CA GLN A 60 -10.92 20.31 -14.80
C GLN A 60 -11.40 20.83 -16.16
N ARG A 61 -11.26 20.03 -17.22
CA ARG A 61 -11.64 20.40 -18.59
C ARG A 61 -13.12 20.23 -18.88
N SER A 62 -13.78 19.34 -18.16
CA SER A 62 -15.13 18.90 -18.45
C SER A 62 -16.10 19.38 -17.40
N ASP A 63 -17.08 20.19 -17.80
CA ASP A 63 -18.20 20.64 -16.96
C ASP A 63 -19.19 19.50 -16.64
N ASN A 64 -19.01 18.31 -17.26
CA ASN A 64 -19.89 17.17 -17.10
C ASN A 64 -19.67 16.39 -15.79
N PHE A 65 -18.63 16.73 -15.02
CA PHE A 65 -18.39 16.11 -13.72
C PHE A 65 -19.14 16.85 -12.62
N VAL A 66 -20.05 16.14 -11.96
CA VAL A 66 -20.66 16.62 -10.73
C VAL A 66 -19.60 16.48 -9.62
N ASN A 67 -19.41 17.57 -8.86
CA ASN A 67 -18.38 17.67 -7.81
C ASN A 67 -18.49 16.53 -6.79
N GLU A 68 -19.69 16.03 -6.53
CA GLU A 68 -19.95 15.00 -5.53
C GLU A 68 -19.27 13.66 -5.87
N GLU A 69 -19.32 13.24 -7.12
CA GLU A 69 -18.75 11.97 -7.61
C GLU A 69 -17.21 12.00 -7.59
N VAL A 70 -16.64 13.13 -8.01
CA VAL A 70 -15.19 13.37 -7.92
C VAL A 70 -14.77 13.38 -6.44
N ASN A 71 -15.55 14.00 -5.56
CA ASN A 71 -15.28 14.00 -4.12
C ASN A 71 -15.37 12.59 -3.53
N MET A 72 -16.31 11.75 -3.99
CA MET A 72 -16.42 10.35 -3.55
C MET A 72 -15.18 9.54 -3.97
N LEU A 73 -14.69 9.69 -5.20
CA LEU A 73 -13.43 9.05 -5.63
C LEU A 73 -12.23 9.55 -4.82
N GLN A 74 -12.16 10.85 -4.55
CA GLN A 74 -11.11 11.42 -3.71
C GLN A 74 -11.15 10.88 -2.28
N SER A 75 -12.35 10.66 -1.74
CA SER A 75 -12.54 10.04 -0.42
C SER A 75 -12.03 8.60 -0.39
N GLU A 76 -12.34 7.79 -1.40
CA GLU A 76 -11.81 6.42 -1.50
C GLU A 76 -10.28 6.41 -1.62
N LEU A 77 -9.71 7.31 -2.42
CA LEU A 77 -8.26 7.46 -2.54
C LEU A 77 -7.61 7.90 -1.22
N ALA A 78 -8.26 8.80 -0.48
CA ALA A 78 -7.79 9.24 0.82
C ALA A 78 -7.81 8.09 1.84
N ASN A 79 -8.86 7.27 1.85
CA ASN A 79 -8.97 6.09 2.68
C ASN A 79 -7.83 5.08 2.41
N VAL A 80 -7.62 4.71 1.13
CA VAL A 80 -6.52 3.80 0.77
C VAL A 80 -5.16 4.37 1.15
N ARG A 81 -4.95 5.67 0.92
CA ARG A 81 -3.72 6.37 1.32
C ARG A 81 -3.52 6.29 2.83
N GLU A 82 -4.55 6.55 3.62
CA GLU A 82 -4.49 6.51 5.07
C GLU A 82 -4.09 5.12 5.57
N ILE A 83 -4.75 4.06 5.07
CA ILE A 83 -4.42 2.67 5.40
C ILE A 83 -2.94 2.36 5.12
N ILE A 84 -2.46 2.68 3.91
CA ILE A 84 -1.06 2.45 3.52
C ILE A 84 -0.10 3.26 4.41
N CYS A 85 -0.39 4.55 4.64
CA CYS A 85 0.47 5.42 5.43
C CYS A 85 0.55 4.98 6.90
N SER A 86 -0.56 4.56 7.50
CA SER A 86 -0.59 4.05 8.87
C SER A 86 0.23 2.77 9.02
N SER A 87 0.12 1.85 8.06
CA SER A 87 0.97 0.67 8.00
C SER A 87 2.47 1.02 7.88
N ILE A 88 2.84 1.91 6.96
CA ILE A 88 4.24 2.33 6.79
C ILE A 88 4.78 3.00 8.07
N LYS A 89 3.99 3.80 8.78
CA LYS A 89 4.37 4.37 10.07
C LYS A 89 4.66 3.27 11.10
N GLY A 90 3.81 2.25 11.19
CA GLY A 90 4.05 1.10 12.06
C GLY A 90 5.35 0.37 11.70
N LEU A 91 5.67 0.22 10.42
CA LEU A 91 6.93 -0.37 9.95
C LEU A 91 8.15 0.49 10.32
N GLU A 92 8.03 1.82 10.23
CA GLU A 92 9.08 2.74 10.67
C GLU A 92 9.34 2.59 12.17
N GLU A 93 8.30 2.45 12.99
CA GLU A 93 8.42 2.20 14.42
C GLU A 93 9.13 0.87 14.70
N ILE A 94 8.74 -0.22 14.03
CA ILE A 94 9.42 -1.52 14.12
C ILE A 94 10.91 -1.40 13.78
N SER A 95 11.25 -0.69 12.70
CA SER A 95 12.64 -0.52 12.27
C SER A 95 13.51 0.21 13.30
N LYS A 96 12.89 1.08 14.12
CA LYS A 96 13.55 1.82 15.19
C LYS A 96 13.66 1.03 16.49
N MET A 97 12.79 0.02 16.68
CA MET A 97 12.75 -0.79 17.89
C MET A 97 13.88 -1.82 17.88
N LYS A 98 14.71 -1.79 18.93
CA LYS A 98 15.81 -2.75 19.11
C LYS A 98 15.35 -4.16 19.56
N SER A 99 14.04 -4.40 19.78
CA SER A 99 13.55 -5.65 20.40
C SER A 99 12.19 -6.14 19.88
N PHE A 100 12.16 -7.41 19.43
CA PHE A 100 11.01 -8.14 18.88
C PHE A 100 9.81 -8.25 19.83
N LYS A 101 10.04 -8.39 21.15
CA LYS A 101 8.96 -8.61 22.15
C LYS A 101 7.95 -7.46 22.23
N PHE A 102 8.36 -6.25 21.86
CA PHE A 102 7.46 -5.10 21.83
C PHE A 102 6.60 -5.09 20.56
N VAL A 103 7.22 -5.41 19.42
CA VAL A 103 6.58 -5.49 18.10
C VAL A 103 5.46 -6.52 18.08
N GLU A 104 5.71 -7.72 18.61
CA GLU A 104 4.72 -8.80 18.66
C GLU A 104 3.52 -8.43 19.55
N LYS A 105 3.80 -7.82 20.71
CA LYS A 105 2.78 -7.35 21.65
C LYS A 105 1.93 -6.20 21.08
N GLU A 106 2.53 -5.29 20.31
CA GLU A 106 1.77 -4.24 19.61
C GLU A 106 0.85 -4.82 18.54
N ILE A 107 1.36 -5.75 17.72
CA ILE A 107 0.57 -6.37 16.65
C ILE A 107 -0.58 -7.20 17.23
N GLU A 108 -0.34 -7.96 18.31
CA GLU A 108 -1.35 -8.78 18.96
C GLU A 108 -2.41 -7.94 19.68
N ASN A 109 -2.01 -6.85 20.35
CA ASN A 109 -2.95 -5.91 20.95
C ASN A 109 -3.80 -5.21 19.88
N LYS A 110 -3.21 -4.82 18.74
CA LYS A 110 -3.92 -4.15 17.64
C LYS A 110 -4.87 -5.11 16.91
N LYS A 111 -4.50 -6.39 16.73
CA LYS A 111 -5.42 -7.43 16.22
C LYS A 111 -6.64 -7.66 17.13
N LYS A 112 -6.47 -7.61 18.46
CA LYS A 112 -7.59 -7.71 19.40
C LYS A 112 -8.55 -6.52 19.27
N ASN A 113 -8.04 -5.32 19.05
CA ASN A 113 -8.85 -4.12 18.90
C ASN A 113 -9.70 -4.12 17.62
N MET A 114 -9.24 -4.73 16.51
CA MET A 114 -10.07 -4.92 15.30
C MET A 114 -11.28 -5.86 15.52
N SER A 115 -11.31 -6.65 16.60
CA SER A 115 -12.36 -7.64 16.86
C SER A 115 -13.49 -7.15 17.79
N CYS A 116 -13.45 -5.88 18.24
CA CYS A 116 -14.40 -5.37 19.23
C CYS A 116 -15.14 -4.09 18.79
N ASP A 117 -16.45 -4.28 18.62
CA ASP A 117 -17.56 -3.35 18.87
C ASP A 117 -17.89 -2.27 17.82
N VAL A 118 -19.08 -2.44 17.22
CA VAL A 118 -19.66 -1.62 16.13
C VAL A 118 -20.34 -0.35 16.67
N GLU A 119 -20.40 -0.13 18.00
CA GLU A 119 -21.15 0.99 18.60
C GLU A 119 -20.32 2.21 19.07
N MET A 120 -19.01 2.29 18.83
CA MET A 120 -18.23 3.45 19.32
C MET A 120 -17.92 4.48 18.22
N GLY A 121 -18.68 5.59 18.27
CA GLY A 121 -18.42 6.79 17.48
C GLY A 121 -17.03 7.38 17.74
N LYS A 122 -16.36 7.75 16.64
CA LYS A 122 -15.02 8.37 16.54
C LYS A 122 -13.90 7.46 17.03
N SER A 123 -13.45 6.55 16.15
CA SER A 123 -12.23 5.78 16.38
C SER A 123 -11.01 6.70 16.40
N LYS A 124 -10.16 6.48 17.41
CA LYS A 124 -8.77 6.95 17.41
C LYS A 124 -8.07 6.46 16.14
N GLU A 125 -7.05 7.19 15.69
CA GLU A 125 -6.07 6.71 14.70
C GLU A 125 -5.64 5.28 15.10
N ASP A 126 -6.28 4.29 14.50
CA ASP A 126 -6.01 2.88 14.77
C ASP A 126 -5.08 2.43 13.65
N ASP A 127 -3.81 2.24 13.98
CA ASP A 127 -2.77 1.87 13.03
C ASP A 127 -3.11 0.50 12.41
N THR A 128 -3.85 0.55 11.30
CA THR A 128 -4.38 -0.63 10.62
C THR A 128 -3.27 -1.29 9.82
N TRP A 129 -2.81 -2.46 10.27
CA TRP A 129 -1.87 -3.31 9.54
C TRP A 129 -2.57 -3.95 8.34
N LEU A 130 -2.01 -3.86 7.14
CA LEU A 130 -2.61 -4.47 5.95
C LEU A 130 -2.60 -6.00 6.02
N SER A 131 -1.65 -6.60 6.73
CA SER A 131 -1.64 -8.04 7.03
C SER A 131 -2.85 -8.47 7.86
N GLY A 132 -3.40 -7.57 8.70
CA GLY A 132 -4.61 -7.81 9.48
C GLY A 132 -5.88 -7.73 8.63
N LEU A 133 -5.89 -6.84 7.64
CA LEU A 133 -6.98 -6.71 6.67
C LEU A 133 -7.11 -7.96 5.76
N GLY A 134 -5.99 -8.59 5.42
CA GLY A 134 -5.97 -9.79 4.59
C GLY A 134 -6.27 -9.53 3.11
N ASP A 135 -6.16 -10.57 2.28
CA ASP A 135 -6.33 -10.42 0.82
C ASP A 135 -7.77 -10.09 0.43
N ASP A 136 -8.76 -10.60 1.19
CA ASP A 136 -10.18 -10.34 0.93
C ASP A 136 -10.55 -8.90 1.27
N GLY A 137 -10.05 -8.34 2.38
CA GLY A 137 -10.29 -6.94 2.71
C GLY A 137 -9.58 -5.98 1.76
N ILE A 138 -8.37 -6.31 1.28
CA ILE A 138 -7.70 -5.54 0.22
C ILE A 138 -8.55 -5.59 -1.06
N ARG A 139 -9.05 -6.77 -1.44
CA ARG A 139 -9.92 -6.95 -2.62
C ARG A 139 -11.18 -6.10 -2.51
N GLU A 140 -11.88 -6.14 -1.39
CA GLU A 140 -13.11 -5.40 -1.15
C GLU A 140 -12.91 -3.89 -1.32
N ILE A 141 -11.83 -3.33 -0.76
CA ILE A 141 -11.50 -1.91 -0.90
C ILE A 141 -11.25 -1.53 -2.37
N ILE A 142 -10.52 -2.37 -3.11
CA ILE A 142 -10.26 -2.14 -4.53
C ILE A 142 -11.55 -2.28 -5.35
N GLU A 143 -12.39 -3.26 -5.05
CA GLU A 143 -13.69 -3.45 -5.71
C GLU A 143 -14.61 -2.26 -5.48
N ASN A 144 -14.64 -1.69 -4.27
CA ASN A 144 -15.38 -0.47 -3.96
C ASN A 144 -14.88 0.72 -4.79
N PHE A 145 -13.57 0.92 -4.87
CA PHE A 145 -12.98 1.96 -5.72
C PHE A 145 -13.37 1.77 -7.21
N LEU A 146 -13.29 0.55 -7.73
CA LEU A 146 -13.62 0.23 -9.12
C LEU A 146 -15.11 0.38 -9.41
N HIS A 147 -15.97 0.04 -8.46
CA HIS A 147 -17.41 0.24 -8.57
C HIS A 147 -17.74 1.73 -8.68
N ARG A 148 -17.19 2.57 -7.80
CA ARG A 148 -17.37 4.03 -7.91
C ARG A 148 -16.79 4.60 -9.20
N SER A 149 -15.64 4.08 -9.63
CA SER A 149 -15.02 4.48 -10.90
C SER A 149 -15.96 4.20 -12.08
N ARG A 150 -16.67 3.07 -12.06
CA ARG A 150 -17.68 2.73 -13.06
C ARG A 150 -18.84 3.73 -13.06
N ASP A 151 -19.35 4.13 -11.89
CA ASP A 151 -20.44 5.10 -11.80
C ASP A 151 -20.07 6.45 -12.44
N VAL A 152 -18.84 6.91 -12.20
CA VAL A 152 -18.30 8.12 -12.84
C VAL A 152 -18.25 7.97 -14.35
N VAL A 153 -17.79 6.82 -14.82
CA VAL A 153 -17.67 6.52 -16.24
C VAL A 153 -19.05 6.44 -16.91
N GLU A 154 -20.01 5.72 -16.33
CA GLU A 154 -21.36 5.55 -16.90
C GLU A 154 -22.11 6.89 -17.05
N LYS A 155 -21.91 7.81 -16.10
CA LYS A 155 -22.45 9.18 -16.18
C LYS A 155 -21.84 9.97 -17.34
N LEU A 156 -20.55 9.82 -17.61
CA LEU A 156 -19.93 10.41 -18.80
C LEU A 156 -20.51 9.86 -20.10
N TYR A 157 -20.79 8.56 -20.15
CA TYR A 157 -21.36 7.91 -21.35
C TYR A 157 -22.80 8.31 -21.66
N SER A 158 -23.50 8.96 -20.73
CA SER A 158 -24.88 9.43 -20.92
C SER A 158 -24.99 10.71 -21.77
N ASP A 159 -23.88 11.41 -22.01
CA ASP A 159 -23.80 12.58 -22.89
C ASP A 159 -23.16 12.18 -24.23
N GLU A 160 -23.69 12.61 -25.39
CA GLU A 160 -23.23 12.18 -26.73
C GLU A 160 -21.83 12.71 -27.12
N GLY A 161 -21.20 13.52 -26.25
CA GLY A 161 -19.89 14.15 -26.46
C GLY A 161 -18.63 13.27 -26.27
N GLU A 162 -17.53 13.75 -26.87
CA GLU A 162 -16.10 13.37 -26.82
C GLU A 162 -15.73 11.94 -26.35
N LYS A 163 -15.79 10.99 -27.29
CA LYS A 163 -15.37 9.59 -27.10
C LYS A 163 -13.92 9.40 -26.65
N GLU A 164 -13.02 10.32 -27.03
CA GLU A 164 -11.59 10.26 -26.71
C GLU A 164 -11.33 10.55 -25.23
N LEU A 165 -11.96 11.61 -24.67
CA LEU A 165 -11.93 11.90 -23.23
C LEU A 165 -12.42 10.72 -22.38
N LYS A 166 -13.49 10.06 -22.81
CA LYS A 166 -14.05 8.88 -22.13
C LYS A 166 -13.03 7.75 -22.08
N SER A 167 -12.30 7.52 -23.16
CA SER A 167 -11.25 6.48 -23.20
C SER A 167 -10.10 6.80 -22.24
N GLU A 168 -9.69 8.06 -22.15
CA GLU A 168 -8.58 8.48 -21.29
C GLU A 168 -8.93 8.44 -19.80
N VAL A 169 -10.14 8.84 -19.43
CA VAL A 169 -10.66 8.73 -18.05
C VAL A 169 -10.75 7.26 -17.62
N VAL A 170 -11.34 6.39 -18.45
CA VAL A 170 -11.45 4.95 -18.15
C VAL A 170 -10.07 4.32 -17.97
N LEU A 171 -9.14 4.61 -18.88
CA LEU A 171 -7.78 4.09 -18.81
C LEU A 171 -7.08 4.57 -17.54
N SER A 172 -7.19 5.86 -17.23
CA SER A 172 -6.54 6.45 -16.05
C SER A 172 -7.13 5.91 -14.74
N LEU A 173 -8.45 5.77 -14.62
CA LEU A 173 -9.09 5.13 -13.46
C LEU A 173 -8.64 3.66 -13.30
N SER A 174 -8.53 2.94 -14.41
CA SER A 174 -8.04 1.56 -14.41
C SER A 174 -6.59 1.47 -13.94
N VAL A 175 -5.73 2.38 -14.40
CA VAL A 175 -4.34 2.48 -13.93
C VAL A 175 -4.30 2.81 -12.45
N VAL A 176 -5.12 3.75 -11.96
CA VAL A 176 -5.20 4.07 -10.52
C VAL A 176 -5.62 2.86 -9.71
N GLY A 177 -6.70 2.17 -10.08
CA GLY A 177 -7.17 0.97 -9.38
C GLY A 177 -6.11 -0.14 -9.32
N PHE A 178 -5.42 -0.38 -10.43
CA PHE A 178 -4.27 -1.29 -10.47
C PHE A 178 -3.14 -0.83 -9.53
N CYS A 179 -2.81 0.46 -9.54
CA CYS A 179 -1.76 1.01 -8.68
C CYS A 179 -2.12 0.87 -7.19
N LEU A 180 -3.36 1.16 -6.80
CA LEU A 180 -3.83 0.99 -5.43
C LEU A 180 -3.71 -0.47 -4.99
N SER A 181 -4.16 -1.42 -5.82
CA SER A 181 -4.07 -2.85 -5.53
C SER A 181 -2.62 -3.29 -5.32
N VAL A 182 -1.71 -2.90 -6.20
CA VAL A 182 -0.28 -3.22 -6.05
C VAL A 182 0.34 -2.52 -4.85
N CYS A 183 -0.04 -1.27 -4.55
CA CYS A 183 0.45 -0.54 -3.39
C CYS A 183 0.05 -1.22 -2.08
N MET A 184 -1.23 -1.62 -1.95
CA MET A 184 -1.72 -2.32 -0.77
C MET A 184 -1.05 -3.69 -0.62
N GLN A 185 -0.99 -4.48 -1.69
CA GLN A 185 -0.35 -5.79 -1.65
C GLN A 185 1.15 -5.69 -1.35
N GLY A 186 1.86 -4.76 -2.01
CA GLY A 186 3.29 -4.55 -1.79
C GLY A 186 3.58 -4.07 -0.37
N THR A 187 2.70 -3.26 0.21
CA THR A 187 2.85 -2.85 1.62
C THR A 187 2.67 -4.03 2.56
N LYS A 188 1.65 -4.89 2.35
CA LYS A 188 1.48 -6.14 3.09
C LYS A 188 2.72 -7.06 2.99
N GLU A 189 3.26 -7.25 1.79
CA GLU A 189 4.48 -8.05 1.58
C GLU A 189 5.69 -7.48 2.35
N ILE A 190 5.80 -6.15 2.43
CA ILE A 190 6.83 -5.48 3.24
C ILE A 190 6.61 -5.76 4.73
N GLU A 191 5.36 -5.71 5.22
CA GLU A 191 5.05 -6.04 6.61
C GLU A 191 5.47 -7.47 6.97
N ASP A 192 5.14 -8.43 6.11
CA ASP A 192 5.50 -9.84 6.31
C ASP A 192 7.03 -10.05 6.27
N ALA A 193 7.72 -9.44 5.30
CA ALA A 193 9.17 -9.52 5.20
C ALA A 193 9.87 -8.86 6.40
N MET A 194 9.39 -7.72 6.87
CA MET A 194 9.94 -7.06 8.06
C MET A 194 9.70 -7.88 9.33
N ARG A 195 8.52 -8.48 9.49
CA ARG A 195 8.25 -9.36 10.64
C ARG A 195 9.25 -10.52 10.70
N GLU A 196 9.52 -11.14 9.56
CA GLU A 196 10.49 -12.24 9.47
C GLU A 196 11.92 -11.76 9.75
N LEU A 197 12.31 -10.57 9.26
CA LEU A 197 13.62 -9.98 9.58
C LEU A 197 13.82 -9.79 11.07
N VAL A 198 12.83 -9.23 11.78
CA VAL A 198 12.94 -9.01 13.23
C VAL A 198 13.01 -10.34 14.00
N GLN A 199 12.32 -11.40 13.54
CA GLN A 199 12.44 -12.74 14.12
C GLN A 199 13.85 -13.30 13.99
N TRP A 200 14.48 -13.16 12.81
CA TRP A 200 15.85 -13.64 12.57
C TRP A 200 16.91 -12.87 13.36
N GLU A 201 16.71 -11.56 13.56
CA GLU A 201 17.63 -10.74 14.35
C GLU A 201 17.51 -10.98 15.87
N ASN A 202 16.40 -11.57 16.33
CA ASN A 202 16.14 -11.86 17.75
C ASN A 202 15.62 -13.29 17.98
N PRO A 203 16.41 -14.34 17.72
CA PRO A 203 15.97 -15.74 17.83
C PRO A 203 15.62 -16.17 19.27
N SER A 204 16.04 -15.40 20.29
CA SER A 204 15.81 -15.66 21.72
C SER A 204 14.35 -15.52 22.18
N SER A 205 13.40 -15.18 21.29
CA SER A 205 11.98 -15.02 21.62
C SER A 205 11.16 -16.30 21.51
N ASN A 206 11.72 -17.40 21.00
CA ASN A 206 11.06 -18.71 20.93
C ASN A 206 11.30 -19.60 22.17
N VAL A 207 11.42 -19.00 23.37
CA VAL A 207 11.51 -19.73 24.65
C VAL A 207 10.36 -19.35 25.56
#